data_AF-A0A6B9FXR1-F1
#
_entry.id   AF-A0A6B9FXR1-F1
#
_cell.length_a   1.000
_cell.length_b   1.000
_cell.length_c   1.000
_cell.angle_alpha   90.00
_cell.angle_beta   90.00
_cell.angle_gamma   90.00
#
_symmetry.space_group_name_H-M   'P 1'
#
loop_
_entity.id
_entity.type
_entity.pdbx_description
1 polymer ?
#
loop_
_entity_poly.entity_id
_entity_poly.type
_entity_poly.pdbx_seq_one_letter_code
_entity_poly.pdbx_strand_id
1 'polypeptide(L)' 'MGLIASLAWISGTAAAEQPLTIERLSTEGWEIAGYTGTFDNRSSLILFRRKDRPYLVQCSILYDVTRNPRVITNCYELH' A
#
# COMPACT_ATOMS: atom_id res chain seq x y z
N MET A 1 -1.40 -50.59 23.47
CA MET A 1 -2.33 -49.55 22.95
C MET A 1 -1.90 -48.22 23.55
N GLY A 2 -1.10 -47.43 22.84
CA GLY A 2 -0.53 -46.17 23.36
C GLY A 2 -0.47 -45.13 22.26
N LEU A 3 -1.12 -43.99 22.50
CA LEU A 3 -1.43 -42.89 21.58
C LEU A 3 -0.24 -42.38 20.77
N ILE A 4 -0.43 -42.23 19.46
CA ILE A 4 0.44 -41.43 18.58
C ILE A 4 0.01 -39.97 18.73
N ALA A 5 0.84 -39.15 19.37
CA ALA A 5 0.64 -37.69 19.41
C ALA A 5 1.08 -37.09 18.07
N SER A 6 0.12 -36.79 17.20
CA SER A 6 0.37 -36.09 15.95
C SER A 6 0.71 -34.62 16.24
N LEU A 7 1.97 -34.22 16.04
CA LEU A 7 2.34 -32.81 15.98
C LEU A 7 1.72 -32.20 14.73
N ALA A 8 0.57 -31.54 14.88
CA ALA A 8 0.04 -30.67 13.85
C ALA A 8 0.94 -29.43 13.75
N TRP A 9 1.82 -29.41 12.76
CA TRP A 9 2.50 -28.19 12.36
C TRP A 9 1.46 -27.19 11.87
N ILE A 10 1.17 -26.19 12.70
CA ILE A 10 0.41 -25.01 12.29
C ILE A 10 1.36 -24.20 11.42
N SER A 11 1.35 -24.46 10.11
CA SER A 11 1.95 -23.55 9.13
C SER A 11 1.12 -22.27 9.13
N GLY A 12 1.50 -21.32 9.99
CA GLY A 12 1.00 -19.95 9.92
C GLY A 12 1.44 -19.38 8.58
N THR A 13 0.53 -19.32 7.62
CA THR A 13 0.73 -18.54 6.40
C THR A 13 0.82 -17.08 6.85
N ALA A 14 2.02 -16.50 6.78
CA ALA A 14 2.17 -15.05 6.84
C ALA A 14 1.37 -14.51 5.66
N ALA A 15 0.16 -13.99 5.93
CA ALA A 15 -0.64 -13.33 4.92
C ALA A 15 0.20 -12.19 4.37
N ALA A 16 0.58 -12.28 3.09
CA ALA A 16 1.24 -11.18 2.41
C ALA A 16 0.36 -9.93 2.59
N GLU A 17 0.90 -8.90 3.24
CA GLU A 17 0.18 -7.66 3.47
C GLU A 17 -0.29 -7.13 2.11
N GLN A 18 -1.61 -6.99 1.97
CA GLN A 18 -2.19 -6.56 0.70
C GLN A 18 -1.62 -5.19 0.35
N PRO A 19 -1.09 -4.98 -0.87
CA PRO A 19 -0.42 -3.74 -1.22
C PRO A 19 -1.37 -2.56 -1.00
N LEU A 20 -0.84 -1.49 -0.37
CA LEU A 20 -1.54 -0.23 -0.27
C LEU A 20 -1.75 0.35 -1.67
N THR A 21 -2.99 0.67 -2.01
CA THR A 21 -3.35 1.32 -3.27
C THR A 21 -4.20 2.55 -3.00
N ILE A 22 -4.21 3.48 -3.96
CA ILE A 22 -5.01 4.71 -3.88
C ILE A 22 -6.50 4.38 -3.77
N GLU A 23 -6.96 3.37 -4.51
CA GLU A 23 -8.36 2.93 -4.50
C GLU A 23 -8.74 2.43 -3.11
N ARG A 24 -7.89 1.58 -2.52
CA ARG A 24 -8.11 1.03 -1.18
C ARG A 24 -8.17 2.15 -0.15
N LEU A 25 -7.19 3.05 -0.15
CA LEU A 25 -7.15 4.22 0.75
C LEU A 25 -8.44 5.05 0.61
N SER A 26 -8.88 5.31 -0.62
CA SER A 26 -10.10 6.07 -0.91
C SER A 26 -11.37 5.38 -0.40
N THR A 27 -11.41 4.04 -0.41
CA THR A 27 -12.55 3.27 0.15
C THR A 27 -12.49 3.08 1.66
N GLU A 28 -11.30 3.13 2.26
CA GLU A 28 -11.07 2.88 3.69
C GLU A 28 -11.09 4.16 4.55
N GLY A 29 -11.66 5.24 4.03
CA GLY A 29 -11.86 6.48 4.78
C GLY A 29 -10.60 7.32 4.98
N TRP A 30 -9.55 7.09 4.20
CA TRP A 30 -8.42 8.01 4.14
C TRP A 30 -8.79 9.27 3.37
N GLU A 31 -8.42 10.42 3.90
CA GLU A 31 -8.64 11.73 3.28
C GLU A 31 -7.36 12.23 2.60
N ILE A 32 -7.48 12.87 1.44
CA ILE A 32 -6.34 13.55 0.80
C ILE A 32 -5.97 14.78 1.63
N ALA A 33 -4.75 14.79 2.16
CA ALA A 33 -4.15 15.90 2.91
C ALA A 33 -3.37 16.86 2.00
N GLY A 34 -2.85 16.37 0.88
CA GLY A 34 -2.10 17.18 -0.07
C GLY A 34 -1.80 16.45 -1.36
N TYR A 35 -1.53 17.22 -2.42
CA TYR A 35 -1.18 16.72 -3.74
C TYR A 35 -0.12 17.65 -4.36
N THR A 36 0.88 17.06 -5.00
CA THR A 36 1.87 17.80 -5.79
C THR A 36 2.31 16.97 -6.99
N GLY A 37 2.80 17.62 -8.04
CA GLY A 37 3.30 16.97 -9.23
C GLY A 37 4.48 17.74 -9.82
N THR A 38 5.29 17.04 -10.62
CA THR A 38 6.36 17.68 -11.38
C THR A 38 5.79 18.46 -12.56
N PHE A 39 6.49 19.51 -12.97
CA PHE A 39 6.06 20.36 -14.10
C PHE A 39 5.92 19.60 -15.42
N ASP A 40 6.69 18.54 -15.60
CA ASP A 40 6.66 17.67 -16.79
C ASP A 40 5.60 16.56 -16.70
N ASN A 41 4.75 16.56 -15.66
CA ASN A 41 3.72 15.56 -15.38
C ASN A 41 4.23 14.11 -15.35
N ARG A 42 5.54 13.90 -15.12
CA ARG A 42 6.12 12.56 -15.04
C ARG A 42 5.96 11.94 -13.67
N SER A 43 5.84 12.73 -12.62
CA SER A 43 5.52 12.20 -11.30
C SER A 43 4.52 13.05 -10.54
N SER A 44 3.74 12.38 -9.71
CA SER A 44 2.80 12.98 -8.77
C SER A 44 2.91 12.31 -7.42
N LEU A 45 2.72 13.08 -6.35
CA LEU A 45 2.66 12.62 -4.98
C LEU A 45 1.29 12.98 -4.41
N ILE A 46 0.63 12.01 -3.79
CA ILE A 46 -0.61 12.19 -3.05
C ILE A 46 -0.34 11.83 -1.60
N LEU A 47 -0.67 12.73 -0.70
CA LEU A 47 -0.56 12.50 0.73
C LEU A 47 -1.95 12.25 1.30
N PHE A 48 -2.11 11.13 1.98
CA PHE A 48 -3.32 10.71 2.67
C PHE A 48 -3.14 10.79 4.18
N ARG A 49 -4.22 11.15 4.87
CA ARG A 49 -4.32 11.15 6.33
C ARG A 49 -5.57 10.41 6.78
N ARG A 50 -5.55 9.88 7.99
CA ARG A 50 -6.75 9.36 8.67
C ARG A 50 -6.75 9.83 10.11
N LYS A 51 -7.91 10.24 10.63
CA LYS A 51 -7.99 10.84 11.98
C LYS A 51 -7.69 9.85 13.11
N ASP A 52 -7.93 8.57 12.87
CA ASP A 52 -7.72 7.45 13.80
C ASP A 52 -6.35 6.78 13.66
N ARG A 53 -5.51 7.23 12.72
CA ARG A 53 -4.16 6.68 12.51
C ARG A 53 -3.10 7.75 12.81
N PRO A 54 -2.02 7.40 13.53
CA PRO A 54 -0.96 8.35 13.87
C PRO A 54 0.04 8.58 12.72
N TYR A 55 -0.19 7.99 11.55
CA TYR A 55 0.72 8.03 10.40
C TYR A 55 0.00 8.53 9.15
N LEU A 56 0.78 8.97 8.17
CA LEU A 56 0.30 9.38 6.86
C LEU A 56 0.60 8.28 5.85
N VAL A 57 -0.10 8.27 4.72
CA VAL A 57 0.26 7.43 3.58
C VAL A 57 0.60 8.30 2.40
N GLN A 58 1.79 8.14 1.84
CA GLN A 58 2.19 8.84 0.61
C GLN A 58 2.16 7.87 -0.56
N CYS A 59 1.37 8.20 -1.57
CA CYS A 59 1.35 7.50 -2.85
C CYS A 59 2.11 8.31 -3.90
N SER A 60 3.11 7.70 -4.54
CA SER A 60 3.79 8.22 -5.72
C SER A 60 3.24 7.56 -6.98
N ILE A 61 2.93 8.38 -7.98
CA ILE A 61 2.53 7.95 -9.31
C ILE A 61 3.63 8.38 -10.27
N LEU A 62 4.22 7.45 -10.99
CA LEU A 62 5.28 7.70 -11.98
C LEU A 62 4.79 7.31 -13.36
N TYR A 63 4.97 8.19 -14.34
CA TYR A 63 4.74 7.94 -15.76
C TYR A 63 6.07 7.67 -16.47
N ASP A 64 6.29 6.40 -16.84
CA ASP A 64 7.47 5.93 -17.56
C ASP A 64 7.06 5.34 -18.93
N VAL A 65 7.41 6.05 -20.00
CA VAL A 65 7.09 5.65 -21.38
C VAL A 65 7.84 4.39 -21.84
N THR A 66 8.89 3.99 -21.14
CA THR A 66 9.72 2.83 -21.48
C THR A 66 9.20 1.52 -20.89
N ARG A 67 8.25 1.59 -19.94
CA ARG A 67 7.69 0.42 -19.22
C ARG A 67 6.29 0.06 -19.68
N ASN A 68 5.89 -1.18 -19.39
CA ASN A 68 4.51 -1.67 -19.53
C ASN A 68 4.09 -2.41 -18.24
N PRO A 69 3.14 -1.89 -17.44
CA PRO A 69 2.38 -0.67 -17.65
C PRO A 69 3.24 0.60 -17.53
N ARG A 70 2.82 1.66 -18.23
CA ARG A 70 3.53 2.96 -18.23
C ARG A 70 3.37 3.72 -16.92
N VAL A 71 2.29 3.45 -16.19
CA VAL A 71 2.01 4.08 -14.90
C VAL A 71 2.42 3.11 -13.80
N ILE A 72 3.24 3.60 -12.87
CA ILE A 72 3.63 2.87 -11.67
C ILE A 72 3.13 3.66 -10.47
N THR A 73 2.37 2.99 -9.61
CA THR A 73 1.88 3.56 -8.35
C THR A 73 2.52 2.82 -7.20
N ASN A 74 3.11 3.55 -6.25
CA ASN A 74 3.62 2.99 -5.01
C ASN A 74 3.09 3.80 -3.84
N CYS A 75 2.57 3.14 -2.81
CA CYS A 75 2.07 3.79 -1.61
C CYS A 75 2.83 3.28 -0.38
N TYR A 76 3.23 4.19 0.49
CA TYR A 76 4.03 3.89 1.68
C TYR A 76 3.47 4.60 2.91
N GLU A 77 3.49 3.91 4.05
CA GLU A 77 3.23 4.53 5.35
C GLU A 77 4.41 5.43 5.76
N LEU A 78 4.09 6.61 6.30
CA LEU A 78 5.04 7.58 6.84
C LEU A 78 4.84 7.63 8.36
N HIS A 79 5.71 6.91 9.10
CA HIS A 79 5.74 6.88 10.56
C HIS A 79 6.54 8.02 11.18
#